data_AF-A0A170X3Z0-F1
#
_entry.id   AF-A0A170X3Z0-F1
#
_cell.length_a   1.000
_cell.length_b   1.000
_cell.length_c   1.000
_cell.angle_alpha   90.00
_cell.angle_beta   90.00
_cell.angle_gamma   90.00
#
_symmetry.space_group_name_H-M   'P 1'
#
loop_
_entity.id
_entity.type
_entity.pdbx_description
1 polymer ?
#
loop_
_entity_poly.entity_id
_entity_poly.type
_entity_poly.pdbx_seq_one_letter_code
_entity_poly.pdbx_strand_id
1 'polypeptide(L)'
;HYAFVFKTSLAHIIHRMCQEKHNVRFVKLSATLAGVNDVKEIVKIAKNEMNLSKRHTILFMDEIHRFNKLQQDIFLPHVESGVITLIGATTENPSFSLNAALLSRCRVFVLEKLSASDISTLLSKAITALNI
;
A
#
# COMPACT_ATOMS: atom_id res chain seq x y z
N HIS A 1 -3.15 -18.47 -3.12
CA HIS A 1 -2.49 -18.01 -1.88
C HIS A 1 -1.18 -17.24 -2.06
N TYR A 2 -0.42 -17.37 -3.17
CA TYR A 2 0.88 -16.67 -3.34
C TYR A 2 0.82 -15.13 -3.52
N ALA A 3 -0.32 -14.56 -3.92
CA ALA A 3 -0.44 -13.10 -4.11
C ALA A 3 -0.33 -12.29 -2.81
N PHE A 4 -0.48 -12.93 -1.64
CA PHE A 4 -0.44 -12.27 -0.32
C PHE A 4 1.01 -11.89 0.08
N VAL A 5 1.97 -12.76 -0.24
CA VAL A 5 3.38 -12.55 0.10
C VAL A 5 3.97 -11.40 -0.71
N PHE A 6 3.66 -11.30 -2.00
CA PHE A 6 4.25 -10.26 -2.86
C PHE A 6 3.80 -8.84 -2.55
N LYS A 7 2.55 -8.62 -2.13
CA LYS A 7 2.05 -7.27 -1.77
C LYS A 7 2.75 -6.74 -0.53
N THR A 8 2.95 -7.59 0.47
CA THR A 8 3.66 -7.24 1.69
C THR A 8 5.16 -7.07 1.43
N SER A 9 5.78 -7.87 0.56
CA SER A 9 7.16 -7.63 0.10
C SER A 9 7.30 -6.30 -0.66
N LEU A 10 6.36 -5.98 -1.54
CA LEU A 10 6.34 -4.69 -2.26
C LEU A 10 6.23 -3.51 -1.29
N ALA A 11 5.37 -3.62 -0.28
CA ALA A 11 5.27 -2.63 0.79
C ALA A 11 6.62 -2.41 1.50
N HIS A 12 7.35 -3.49 1.80
CA HIS A 12 8.67 -3.39 2.43
C HIS A 12 9.73 -2.76 1.52
N ILE A 13 9.72 -3.05 0.22
CA ILE A 13 10.64 -2.43 -0.74
C ILE A 13 10.35 -0.92 -0.82
N ILE A 14 9.08 -0.53 -0.96
CA ILE A 14 8.67 0.87 -0.99
C ILE A 14 9.09 1.57 0.32
N HIS A 15 8.88 0.93 1.47
CA HIS A 15 9.33 1.45 2.75
C HIS A 15 10.84 1.71 2.76
N ARG A 16 11.66 0.73 2.33
CA ARG A 16 13.12 0.88 2.29
C ARG A 16 13.54 2.02 1.37
N MET A 17 12.96 2.12 0.18
CA MET A 17 13.22 3.23 -0.75
C MET A 17 12.80 4.59 -0.18
N CYS A 18 11.77 4.63 0.68
CA CYS A 18 11.37 5.85 1.37
C CYS A 18 12.33 6.21 2.51
N GLN A 19 12.97 5.25 3.17
CA GLN A 19 13.97 5.54 4.21
C GLN A 19 15.20 6.25 3.63
N GLU A 20 15.57 5.93 2.39
CA GLU A 20 16.63 6.65 1.65
C GLU A 20 16.22 8.10 1.31
N LYS A 21 14.92 8.41 1.37
CA LYS A 21 14.37 9.76 1.15
C LYS A 21 13.88 10.35 2.47
N HIS A 22 14.73 11.13 3.14
CA HIS A 22 14.44 11.73 4.45
C HIS A 22 13.11 12.50 4.56
N ASN A 23 12.53 12.95 3.45
CA ASN A 23 11.29 13.72 3.42
C ASN A 23 10.02 12.92 3.08
N VAL A 24 10.05 11.59 3.25
CA VAL A 24 8.88 10.72 3.07
C VAL A 24 8.60 9.92 4.35
N ARG A 25 7.32 9.82 4.71
CA ARG A 25 6.81 8.94 5.76
C ARG A 25 6.05 7.79 5.10
N PHE A 26 6.34 6.56 5.52
CA PHE A 26 5.59 5.40 5.07
C PHE A 26 4.82 4.82 6.26
N VAL A 27 3.51 4.64 6.08
CA VAL A 27 2.63 4.04 7.08
C VAL A 27 1.93 2.83 6.46
N LYS A 28 1.93 1.71 7.17
CA LYS A 28 1.21 0.50 6.76
C LYS A 28 0.06 0.24 7.71
N LEU A 29 -1.14 0.05 7.16
CA LEU A 29 -2.32 -0.45 7.85
C LEU A 29 -2.86 -1.69 7.13
N SER A 30 -3.62 -2.51 7.86
CA SER A 30 -4.39 -3.62 7.30
C SER A 30 -5.86 -3.39 7.61
N ALA A 31 -6.72 -3.41 6.60
CA ALA A 31 -8.16 -3.24 6.78
C ALA A 31 -8.82 -4.40 7.57
N THR A 32 -8.07 -5.47 7.85
CA THR A 32 -8.49 -6.54 8.76
C THR A 32 -8.31 -6.21 10.24
N LEU A 33 -7.45 -5.25 10.57
CA LEU A 33 -7.09 -4.88 11.94
C LEU A 33 -7.39 -3.41 12.27
N ALA A 34 -7.25 -2.53 11.26
CA ALA A 34 -7.45 -1.09 11.40
C ALA A 34 -8.88 -0.70 11.01
N GLY A 35 -9.43 0.29 11.70
CA GLY A 35 -10.70 0.91 11.40
C GLY A 35 -10.56 2.32 10.81
N VAL A 36 -11.69 3.00 10.70
CA VAL A 36 -11.77 4.37 10.18
C VAL A 36 -11.00 5.37 11.04
N ASN A 37 -10.98 5.18 12.36
CA ASN A 37 -10.34 6.12 13.26
C ASN A 37 -8.81 6.11 13.10
N ASP A 38 -8.20 4.93 12.92
CA ASP A 38 -6.77 4.79 12.64
C ASP A 38 -6.39 5.58 11.37
N VAL A 39 -7.20 5.48 10.31
CA VAL A 39 -6.98 6.24 9.07
C VAL A 39 -7.05 7.74 9.33
N LYS A 40 -8.05 8.21 10.08
CA LYS A 40 -8.21 9.64 10.41
C LYS A 40 -7.03 10.17 11.22
N GLU A 41 -6.51 9.41 12.17
CA GLU A 41 -5.34 9.79 12.95
C GLU A 41 -4.10 9.92 12.08
N ILE A 42 -3.85 8.94 11.21
CA ILE A 42 -2.73 8.99 10.26
C ILE A 42 -2.84 10.19 9.33
N VAL A 43 -4.04 10.47 8.81
CA VAL A 43 -4.28 11.64 7.96
C VAL A 43 -4.04 12.94 8.71
N LYS A 44 -4.47 13.05 9.97
CA LYS A 44 -4.22 14.24 10.81
C LYS A 44 -2.73 14.48 10.96
N ILE A 45 -1.95 13.43 11.25
CA ILE A 45 -0.48 13.51 11.34
C ILE A 45 0.12 13.93 9.99
N ALA A 46 -0.30 13.29 8.89
CA ALA A 46 0.20 13.58 7.55
C ALA A 46 -0.05 15.04 7.15
N LYS A 47 -1.22 15.61 7.45
CA LYS A 47 -1.52 17.03 7.20
C LYS A 47 -0.56 17.95 7.94
N ASN A 48 -0.32 17.69 9.22
CA ASN A 48 0.57 18.50 10.04
C ASN A 48 2.01 18.44 9.52
N GLU A 49 2.51 17.24 9.21
CA GLU A 49 3.85 17.04 8.66
C GLU A 49 4.02 17.69 7.28
N MET A 50 3.02 17.58 6.41
CA MET A 50 3.03 18.23 5.11
C MET A 50 3.09 19.76 5.23
N ASN A 51 2.39 20.35 6.21
CA ASN A 51 2.38 21.80 6.42
C ASN A 51 3.68 22.31 7.05
N LEU A 52 4.21 21.61 8.04
CA LEU A 52 5.36 22.06 8.84
C LEU A 52 6.70 21.77 8.18
N SER A 53 6.86 20.58 7.59
CA SER A 53 8.15 20.11 7.08
C SER A 53 8.13 19.68 5.63
N LYS A 54 7.00 19.90 4.92
CA LYS A 54 6.78 19.44 3.54
C LYS A 54 7.01 17.92 3.39
N ARG A 55 6.82 17.16 4.47
CA ARG A 55 7.00 15.72 4.46
C ARG A 55 5.77 15.04 3.87
N HIS A 56 5.99 14.22 2.85
CA HIS A 56 4.92 13.48 2.18
C HIS A 56 4.64 12.17 2.91
N THR A 57 3.37 11.76 2.98
CA THR A 57 3.00 10.46 3.57
C THR A 57 2.49 9.50 2.50
N ILE A 58 3.08 8.30 2.45
CA ILE A 58 2.55 7.14 1.73
C ILE A 58 1.80 6.27 2.73
N LEU A 59 0.51 6.07 2.50
CA LEU A 59 -0.34 5.15 3.26
C LEU A 59 -0.54 3.87 2.45
N PHE A 60 0.05 2.78 2.92
CA PHE A 60 -0.22 1.44 2.40
C PHE A 60 -1.38 0.83 3.18
N MET A 61 -2.44 0.44 2.47
CA MET A 61 -3.62 -0.22 3.03
C MET A 61 -3.74 -1.63 2.47
N ASP A 62 -3.42 -2.63 3.30
CA ASP A 62 -3.58 -4.04 2.95
C ASP A 62 -5.04 -4.47 3.07
N GLU A 63 -5.45 -5.42 2.24
CA GLU A 63 -6.80 -5.97 2.18
C GLU A 63 -7.90 -4.88 2.07
N ILE A 64 -7.63 -3.79 1.34
CA ILE A 64 -8.50 -2.60 1.29
C ILE A 64 -9.96 -2.89 0.88
N HIS A 65 -10.21 -4.02 0.20
CA HIS A 65 -11.55 -4.51 -0.12
C HIS A 65 -12.42 -4.83 1.10
N ARG A 66 -11.82 -4.99 2.29
CA ARG A 66 -12.55 -5.24 3.54
C ARG A 66 -13.29 -4.01 4.06
N PHE A 67 -12.86 -2.82 3.65
CA PHE A 67 -13.61 -1.59 3.93
C PHE A 67 -14.84 -1.52 3.02
N ASN A 68 -15.98 -1.20 3.61
CA ASN A 68 -17.20 -0.91 2.83
C ASN A 68 -17.05 0.41 2.04
N LYS A 69 -17.98 0.68 1.13
CA LYS A 69 -17.92 1.88 0.25
C LYS A 69 -17.78 3.19 1.02
N LEU A 70 -18.55 3.37 2.11
CA LEU A 70 -18.49 4.57 2.94
C LEU A 70 -17.14 4.73 3.65
N GLN A 71 -16.54 3.62 4.09
CA GLN A 71 -15.20 3.64 4.68
C GLN A 71 -14.12 3.94 3.65
N GLN A 72 -14.28 3.47 2.41
CA GLN A 72 -13.38 3.79 1.29
C GLN A 72 -13.48 5.27 0.87
N ASP A 73 -14.67 5.88 0.95
CA ASP A 73 -14.87 7.30 0.59
C ASP A 73 -14.02 8.25 1.46
N ILE A 74 -13.65 7.82 2.66
CA ILE A 74 -12.82 8.60 3.61
C ILE A 74 -11.44 8.89 3.04
N PHE A 75 -10.91 8.06 2.14
CA PHE A 75 -9.60 8.31 1.52
C PHE A 75 -9.65 9.43 0.47
N LEU A 76 -10.78 9.62 -0.22
CA LEU A 76 -10.89 10.49 -1.39
C LEU A 76 -10.36 11.91 -1.17
N PRO A 77 -10.84 12.69 -0.16
CA PRO A 77 -10.38 14.06 0.01
C PRO A 77 -8.88 14.15 0.32
N HIS A 78 -8.29 13.09 0.87
CA HIS A 78 -6.88 13.07 1.28
C HIS A 78 -5.96 12.62 0.15
N VAL A 79 -6.45 11.77 -0.75
CA VAL A 79 -5.77 11.42 -2.00
C VAL A 79 -5.80 12.60 -2.97
N GLU A 80 -6.96 13.25 -3.13
CA GLU A 80 -7.14 14.40 -4.04
C GLU A 80 -6.29 15.61 -3.65
N SER A 81 -6.21 15.91 -2.35
CA SER A 81 -5.39 17.02 -1.85
C SER A 81 -3.89 16.69 -1.79
N GLY A 82 -3.49 15.45 -2.08
CA GLY A 82 -2.10 15.01 -1.99
C GLY A 82 -1.56 14.88 -0.56
N VAL A 83 -2.42 14.97 0.45
CA VAL A 83 -2.06 14.77 1.87
C VAL A 83 -1.49 13.37 2.10
N ILE A 84 -2.08 12.37 1.41
CA ILE A 84 -1.54 11.02 1.37
C ILE A 84 -1.41 10.54 -0.07
N THR A 85 -0.38 9.75 -0.34
CA THR A 85 -0.34 8.83 -1.47
C THR A 85 -0.86 7.48 -0.99
N LEU A 86 -2.03 7.05 -1.48
CA LEU A 86 -2.61 5.76 -1.10
C LEU A 86 -2.07 4.63 -1.99
N ILE A 87 -1.63 3.55 -1.35
CA ILE A 87 -1.31 2.28 -2.01
C ILE A 87 -2.25 1.22 -1.42
N GLY A 88 -3.29 0.86 -2.16
CA GLY A 88 -4.23 -0.19 -1.79
C GLY A 88 -3.78 -1.57 -2.31
N ALA A 89 -3.76 -2.57 -1.43
CA ALA A 89 -3.52 -3.96 -1.78
C ALA A 89 -4.80 -4.78 -1.57
N THR A 90 -5.18 -5.59 -2.56
CA THR A 90 -6.39 -6.43 -2.48
C THR A 90 -6.20 -7.74 -3.25
N THR A 91 -6.65 -8.87 -2.69
CA THR A 91 -6.71 -10.17 -3.41
C THR A 91 -7.95 -10.30 -4.29
N GLU A 92 -8.96 -9.48 -4.03
CA GLU A 92 -10.19 -9.43 -4.81
C GLU A 92 -10.02 -8.58 -6.06
N ASN A 93 -10.85 -8.82 -7.07
CA ASN A 93 -10.88 -7.99 -8.26
C ASN A 93 -11.25 -6.54 -7.85
N PRO A 94 -10.38 -5.54 -8.10
CA PRO A 94 -10.59 -4.16 -7.67
C PRO A 94 -11.89 -3.57 -8.23
N SER A 95 -12.27 -3.90 -9.47
CA SER A 95 -13.45 -3.35 -10.14
C SER A 95 -14.78 -3.70 -9.44
N PHE A 96 -14.81 -4.79 -8.67
CA PHE A 96 -15.98 -5.19 -7.89
C PHE A 96 -15.89 -4.76 -6.42
N SER A 97 -14.68 -4.77 -5.86
CA SER A 97 -14.46 -4.63 -4.42
C SER A 97 -14.13 -3.20 -3.97
N LEU A 98 -13.68 -2.35 -4.90
CA LEU A 98 -13.42 -0.94 -4.63
C LEU A 98 -14.51 -0.04 -5.21
N ASN A 99 -14.77 1.08 -4.55
CA ASN A 99 -15.68 2.08 -5.09
C ASN A 99 -15.07 2.71 -6.35
N ALA A 100 -15.95 3.15 -7.27
CA ALA A 100 -15.52 3.71 -8.55
C ALA A 100 -14.72 5.01 -8.41
N ALA A 101 -15.01 5.80 -7.37
CA ALA A 101 -14.35 7.08 -7.13
C ALA A 101 -12.87 6.93 -6.75
N LEU A 102 -12.53 5.91 -5.96
CA LEU A 102 -11.17 5.60 -5.55
C LEU A 102 -10.41 4.97 -6.73
N LEU A 103 -11.05 4.05 -7.45
CA LEU A 103 -10.49 3.46 -8.66
C LEU A 103 -10.13 4.51 -9.72
N SER A 104 -10.94 5.55 -9.92
CA SER A 104 -10.62 6.59 -10.89
C SER A 104 -9.42 7.47 -10.53
N ARG A 105 -8.95 7.39 -9.27
CA ARG A 105 -7.77 8.12 -8.76
C ARG A 105 -6.56 7.21 -8.54
N CYS A 106 -6.73 5.90 -8.69
CA CYS A 106 -5.68 4.90 -8.50
C CYS A 106 -5.23 4.32 -9.83
N ARG A 107 -3.93 4.03 -9.94
CA ARG A 107 -3.42 3.15 -11.01
C ARG A 107 -3.50 1.71 -10.52
N VAL A 108 -4.19 0.86 -11.28
CA VAL A 108 -4.34 -0.55 -10.94
C VAL A 108 -3.18 -1.34 -11.56
N PHE A 109 -2.46 -2.08 -10.72
CA PHE A 109 -1.43 -3.01 -11.15
C PHE A 109 -1.84 -4.43 -10.77
N VAL A 110 -1.83 -5.33 -11.73
CA VAL A 110 -2.11 -6.75 -11.50
C VAL A 110 -0.78 -7.45 -11.22
N LEU A 111 -0.67 -8.04 -10.04
CA LEU A 111 0.46 -8.91 -9.70
C LEU A 111 0.11 -10.34 -10.11
N GLU A 112 0.81 -10.84 -11.12
CA GLU A 112 0.66 -12.22 -11.57
C GLU A 112 1.37 -13.20 -10.64
N LYS A 113 0.94 -14.47 -10.68
CA LYS A 113 1.64 -15.53 -9.97
C LYS A 113 2.98 -15.78 -10.67
N LEU A 114 4.03 -15.97 -9.87
CA LEU A 114 5.31 -16.41 -10.40
C LEU A 114 5.17 -17.76 -11.10
N SER A 115 5.83 -17.91 -12.25
CA SER A 115 5.99 -19.19 -12.91
C SER A 115 6.93 -20.10 -12.12
N ALA A 116 6.91 -21.41 -12.40
CA ALA A 116 7.84 -22.35 -11.78
C ALA A 116 9.32 -21.97 -12.04
N SER A 117 9.63 -21.45 -13.23
CA SER A 117 10.96 -20.95 -13.57
C SER A 117 11.36 -19.71 -12.77
N ASP A 118 10.42 -18.78 -12.51
CA ASP A 118 10.70 -17.61 -11.68
C ASP A 118 10.98 -18.02 -10.23
N ILE A 119 10.24 -19.00 -9.71
CA ILE A 119 10.46 -19.54 -8.38
C ILE A 119 11.82 -20.22 -8.30
N SER A 120 12.19 -21.03 -9.29
CA SER A 120 13.51 -21.66 -9.36
C SER A 120 14.63 -20.61 -9.36
N THR A 121 14.49 -19.57 -10.17
CA THR A 121 15.44 -18.45 -10.23
C THR A 121 15.54 -17.72 -8.89
N LEU A 122 14.41 -17.48 -8.22
CA LEU A 122 14.37 -16.83 -6.92
C LEU A 122 15.09 -17.67 -5.85
N LEU A 123 14.87 -18.99 -5.84
CA LEU A 123 15.54 -19.91 -4.92
C LEU A 123 17.05 -19.93 -5.17
N SER A 124 17.50 -20.01 -6.43
CA SER A 124 18.93 -19.96 -6.75
C SER A 124 19.57 -18.66 -6.26
N LYS A 125 18.93 -17.51 -6.46
CA LYS A 125 19.41 -16.22 -5.95
C LYS A 125 19.49 -16.19 -4.43
N ALA A 126 18.50 -16.77 -3.74
CA ALA A 126 18.48 -16.84 -2.28
C ALA A 126 19.63 -17.71 -1.75
N ILE A 127 19.91 -18.85 -2.37
CA ILE A 127 21.03 -19.74 -2.03
C ILE A 127 22.36 -18.99 -2.19
N THR A 128 22.57 -18.34 -3.34
CA THR A 128 23.78 -17.54 -3.58
C THR A 128 23.95 -16.40 -2.57
N ALA A 129 22.86 -15.70 -2.22
CA ALA A 129 22.91 -14.61 -1.24
C ALA A 129 23.19 -15.08 0.19
N LEU A 130 22.83 -16.33 0.52
CA LEU A 130 23.06 -16.94 1.83
C LEU A 130 24.42 -17.65 1.94
N ASN A 131 25.23 -17.67 0.87
CA ASN A 131 26.51 -18.40 0.80
C ASN A 131 26.38 -19.88 1.20
N ILE A 132 25.28 -20.53 0.81
CA ILE A 132 25.08 -21.98 0.94
C ILE A 132 25.42 -22.64 -0.40
#